data_AF-A0A374W556-F1
#
_entry.id   AF-A0A374W556-F1
#
_cell.length_a   1.000
_cell.length_b   1.000
_cell.length_c   1.000
_cell.angle_alpha   90.00
_cell.angle_beta   90.00
_cell.angle_gamma   90.00
#
_symmetry.space_group_name_H-M   'P 1'
#
loop_
_entity.id
_entity.type
_entity.pdbx_description
1 polymer ?
#
loop_
_entity_poly.entity_id
_entity_poly.type
_entity_poly.pdbx_seq_one_letter_code
_entity_poly.pdbx_strand_id
1 'polypeptide(L)'
;MSFVADELVKWKDKPDWYSRIDFDEYERLAAIGYQPKQIAMYYHIPFDEFQWDFNLIGSPLKFHYDRGKLLQQAKEGISMSVASETGENVTQAQRFDKLRREIAFQNAVNDIFYGDIG
;
A
#
# COMPACT_ATOMS: atom_id res chain seq x y z
N MET A 1 37.53 -2.02 7.72
CA MET A 1 36.44 -2.54 6.84
C MET A 1 35.49 -1.39 6.60
N SER A 2 35.59 -0.73 5.44
CA SER A 2 34.66 0.31 5.02
C SER A 2 33.35 -0.38 4.64
N PHE A 3 32.27 -0.11 5.38
CA PHE A 3 30.93 -0.52 4.97
C PHE A 3 30.55 0.39 3.81
N VAL A 4 30.55 -0.14 2.59
CA VAL A 4 29.89 0.52 1.46
C VAL A 4 28.40 0.49 1.77
N ALA A 5 27.90 1.52 2.46
CA ALA A 5 26.53 1.96 2.23
C ALA A 5 26.46 2.42 0.76
N ASP A 6 25.33 2.20 0.11
CA ASP A 6 24.94 2.81 -1.18
C ASP A 6 25.06 2.00 -2.47
N GLU A 7 24.92 0.67 -2.41
CA GLU A 7 24.06 0.04 -3.42
C GLU A 7 22.78 -0.46 -2.75
N LEU A 8 21.75 0.38 -2.84
CA LEU A 8 20.38 0.02 -2.54
C LEU A 8 20.02 -1.32 -3.22
N VAL A 9 19.75 -2.35 -2.42
CA VAL A 9 19.46 -3.69 -2.94
C VAL A 9 18.08 -3.66 -3.62
N LYS A 10 18.10 -3.79 -4.94
CA LYS A 10 16.90 -3.87 -5.78
C LYS A 10 16.42 -5.31 -5.89
N TRP A 11 15.12 -5.48 -6.07
CA TRP A 11 14.57 -6.75 -6.51
C TRP A 11 15.20 -7.15 -7.84
N LYS A 12 15.78 -8.35 -7.91
CA LYS A 12 16.41 -8.88 -9.14
C LYS A 12 15.82 -10.24 -9.49
N ASP A 13 15.92 -11.18 -8.55
CA ASP A 13 15.49 -12.55 -8.74
C ASP A 13 14.20 -12.82 -7.99
N LYS A 14 13.31 -13.61 -8.59
CA LYS A 14 12.05 -14.01 -7.95
C LYS A 14 12.28 -15.26 -7.10
N PRO A 15 11.92 -15.25 -5.80
CA PRO A 15 11.95 -16.45 -4.97
C PRO A 15 11.03 -17.55 -5.52
N ASP A 16 11.35 -18.81 -5.22
CA ASP A 16 10.56 -19.96 -5.69
C ASP A 16 9.08 -19.90 -5.28
N TRP A 17 8.82 -19.38 -4.08
CA TRP A 17 7.46 -19.21 -3.57
C TRP A 17 6.70 -18.05 -4.21
N TYR A 18 7.35 -17.15 -4.95
CA TYR A 18 6.70 -15.97 -5.55
C TYR A 18 5.55 -16.36 -6.49
N SER A 19 5.74 -17.47 -7.23
CA SER A 19 4.74 -18.02 -8.14
C SER A 19 3.46 -18.52 -7.46
N ARG A 20 3.47 -18.73 -6.13
CA ARG A 20 2.33 -19.20 -5.34
C ARG A 20 1.37 -18.07 -4.98
N ILE A 21 1.77 -16.81 -5.15
CA ILE A 21 0.97 -15.65 -4.78
C ILE A 21 -0.03 -15.34 -5.89
N ASP A 22 -1.32 -15.40 -5.57
CA ASP A 22 -2.37 -14.75 -6.36
C ASP A 22 -2.40 -13.28 -5.96
N PHE A 23 -1.97 -12.40 -6.87
CA PHE A 23 -1.87 -10.98 -6.58
C PHE A 23 -3.23 -10.29 -6.42
N ASP A 24 -4.30 -10.81 -7.04
CA ASP A 24 -5.65 -10.26 -6.85
C ASP A 24 -6.15 -10.57 -5.43
N GLU A 25 -5.87 -11.78 -4.93
CA GLU A 25 -6.19 -12.15 -3.56
C GLU A 25 -5.30 -11.44 -2.54
N TYR A 26 -4.01 -11.34 -2.82
CA TYR A 26 -3.04 -10.60 -2.03
C TYR A 26 -3.47 -9.13 -1.83
N GLU A 27 -3.88 -8.45 -2.89
CA GLU A 27 -4.38 -7.08 -2.84
C GLU A 27 -5.66 -6.97 -2.01
N ARG A 28 -6.57 -7.95 -2.10
CA ARG A 28 -7.78 -8.01 -1.27
C ARG A 28 -7.44 -8.17 0.22
N LEU A 29 -6.45 -8.98 0.55
CA LEU A 29 -5.97 -9.13 1.94
C LEU A 29 -5.37 -7.82 2.46
N ALA A 30 -4.55 -7.16 1.65
CA ALA A 30 -3.99 -5.85 2.00
C ALA A 30 -5.08 -4.78 2.17
N ALA A 31 -6.08 -4.77 1.28
CA ALA A 31 -7.23 -3.86 1.31
C ALA A 31 -8.01 -3.93 2.63
N ILE A 32 -8.19 -5.12 3.20
CA ILE A 32 -8.90 -5.33 4.48
C ILE A 32 -7.99 -5.25 5.71
N GLY A 33 -6.73 -4.83 5.53
CA GLY A 33 -5.84 -4.46 6.64
C GLY A 33 -4.93 -5.59 7.16
N TYR A 34 -4.86 -6.74 6.49
CA TYR A 34 -3.91 -7.77 6.86
C TYR A 34 -2.47 -7.26 6.70
N GLN A 35 -1.65 -7.48 7.73
CA GLN A 35 -0.25 -7.05 7.74
C GLN A 35 0.61 -7.97 6.86
N PRO A 36 1.77 -7.50 6.36
CA PRO A 36 2.71 -8.32 5.56
C PRO A 36 3.02 -9.68 6.20
N LYS A 37 3.18 -9.72 7.53
CA LYS A 37 3.38 -10.96 8.30
C LYS A 37 2.23 -11.96 8.16
N GLN A 38 0.99 -11.46 8.24
CA GLN A 38 -0.20 -12.30 8.15
C GLN A 38 -0.41 -12.80 6.72
N ILE A 39 -0.08 -11.97 5.72
CA ILE A 39 -0.13 -12.36 4.32
C ILE A 39 0.94 -13.42 4.01
N ALA A 40 2.16 -13.28 4.54
CA ALA A 40 3.20 -14.30 4.43
C ALA A 40 2.72 -15.65 5.02
N MET A 41 2.10 -15.61 6.20
CA MET A 41 1.50 -16.81 6.82
C MET A 41 0.39 -17.42 5.95
N TYR A 42 -0.47 -16.61 5.34
CA TYR A 42 -1.56 -17.07 4.47
C TYR A 42 -1.04 -17.91 3.30
N TYR A 43 0.03 -17.44 2.65
CA TYR A 43 0.69 -18.14 1.53
C TYR A 43 1.71 -19.20 1.97
N HIS A 44 1.82 -19.48 3.28
CA HIS A 44 2.78 -20.44 3.84
C HIS A 44 4.24 -20.11 3.48
N ILE A 45 4.59 -18.82 3.54
CA ILE A 45 5.93 -18.31 3.29
C ILE A 45 6.57 -17.94 4.65
N PRO A 46 7.81 -18.37 4.93
CA PRO A 46 8.55 -17.90 6.10
C PRO A 46 8.59 -16.36 6.13
N PHE A 47 8.25 -15.78 7.29
CA PHE A 47 8.08 -14.33 7.38
C PHE A 47 9.38 -13.56 7.13
N ASP A 48 10.51 -14.11 7.57
CA ASP A 48 11.84 -13.55 7.35
C ASP A 48 12.21 -13.47 5.86
N GLU A 49 11.96 -14.53 5.10
CA GLU A 49 12.12 -14.52 3.63
C GLU A 49 11.19 -13.49 2.98
N PHE A 50 9.90 -13.55 3.32
CA PHE A 50 8.93 -12.60 2.78
C PHE A 50 9.29 -11.16 3.10
N GLN A 51 9.71 -10.87 4.33
CA GLN A 51 10.04 -9.53 4.79
C GLN A 51 11.28 -8.98 4.09
N TRP A 52 12.29 -9.81 3.85
CA TRP A 52 13.47 -9.41 3.07
C TRP A 52 13.05 -8.91 1.70
N ASP A 53 12.35 -9.76 0.95
CA ASP A 53 11.86 -9.53 -0.41
C ASP A 53 10.86 -8.36 -0.49
N PHE A 54 10.01 -8.21 0.51
CA PHE A 54 9.06 -7.09 0.62
C PHE A 54 9.77 -5.73 0.74
N ASN A 55 10.91 -5.68 1.44
CA ASN A 55 11.64 -4.42 1.69
C ASN A 55 12.64 -4.05 0.59
N LEU A 56 12.85 -4.93 -0.41
CA LEU A 56 13.70 -4.61 -1.55
C LEU A 56 13.13 -3.46 -2.38
N ILE A 57 14.02 -2.66 -2.96
CA ILE A 57 13.60 -1.56 -3.82
C ILE A 57 13.00 -2.09 -5.11
N GLY A 58 11.84 -1.53 -5.47
CA GLY A 58 11.03 -2.02 -6.59
C GLY A 58 10.35 -3.35 -6.30
N SER A 59 10.23 -3.77 -5.03
CA SER A 59 9.56 -5.02 -4.65
C SER A 59 8.12 -5.04 -5.20
N PRO A 60 7.78 -6.04 -6.04
CA PRO A 60 6.41 -6.22 -6.50
C PRO A 60 5.45 -6.49 -5.33
N LEU A 61 5.92 -7.15 -4.26
CA LEU A 61 5.12 -7.45 -3.07
C LEU A 61 4.67 -6.16 -2.37
N LYS A 62 5.59 -5.20 -2.24
CA LYS A 62 5.29 -3.90 -1.67
C LYS A 62 4.37 -3.08 -2.57
N PHE A 63 4.63 -3.08 -3.88
CA PHE A 63 3.76 -2.41 -4.85
C PHE A 63 2.31 -2.90 -4.76
N HIS A 64 2.09 -4.22 -4.85
CA HIS A 64 0.75 -4.78 -4.77
C HIS A 64 0.11 -4.57 -3.39
N TYR A 65 0.89 -4.58 -2.31
CA TYR A 65 0.37 -4.34 -0.97
C TYR A 65 -0.18 -2.91 -0.82
N ASP A 66 0.63 -1.94 -1.23
CA ASP A 66 0.26 -0.53 -1.19
C ASP A 66 -0.89 -0.26 -2.18
N ARG A 67 -0.90 -0.90 -3.35
CA ARG A 67 -2.00 -0.84 -4.33
C ARG A 67 -3.30 -1.38 -3.76
N GLY A 68 -3.30 -2.54 -3.10
CA GLY A 68 -4.51 -3.11 -2.49
C GLY A 68 -5.16 -2.16 -1.48
N LYS A 69 -4.35 -1.56 -0.60
CA LYS A 69 -4.81 -0.53 0.34
C LYS A 69 -5.39 0.70 -0.38
N LEU A 70 -4.69 1.18 -1.42
CA LEU A 70 -5.14 2.32 -2.21
C LEU A 70 -6.48 2.05 -2.91
N LEU A 71 -6.67 0.86 -3.49
CA LEU A 71 -7.92 0.49 -4.17
C LEU A 71 -9.12 0.53 -3.20
N GLN A 72 -8.95 0.04 -1.98
CA GLN A 72 -10.00 0.11 -0.96
C GLN A 72 -10.32 1.56 -0.57
N GLN A 73 -9.30 2.37 -0.31
CA GLN A 73 -9.47 3.79 0.00
C GLN A 73 -10.14 4.55 -1.14
N ALA A 74 -9.76 4.28 -2.39
CA ALA A 74 -10.36 4.88 -3.57
C ALA A 74 -11.84 4.48 -3.72
N LYS A 75 -12.16 3.20 -3.53
CA LYS A 75 -13.55 2.71 -3.58
C LYS A 75 -14.43 3.40 -2.54
N GLU A 76 -13.96 3.52 -1.30
CA GLU A 76 -14.67 4.22 -0.24
C GLU A 76 -14.83 5.72 -0.55
N GLY A 77 -13.76 6.37 -1.00
CA GLY A 77 -13.77 7.78 -1.38
C GLY A 77 -14.74 8.11 -2.51
N ILE A 78 -14.77 7.29 -3.57
CA ILE A 78 -15.71 7.44 -4.69
C ILE A 78 -17.15 7.25 -4.20
N SER A 79 -17.40 6.21 -3.39
CA SER A 79 -18.75 5.96 -2.85
C SER A 79 -19.23 7.12 -1.96
N MET A 80 -18.34 7.71 -1.15
CA MET A 80 -18.67 8.87 -0.32
C MET A 80 -18.92 10.13 -1.16
N SER A 81 -18.15 10.34 -2.23
CA SER A 81 -18.37 11.47 -3.16
C SER A 81 -19.77 11.41 -3.76
N VAL A 82 -20.15 10.28 -4.34
CA VAL A 82 -21.48 10.09 -4.94
C VAL A 82 -22.60 10.26 -3.91
N ALA A 83 -22.42 9.72 -2.70
CA ALA A 83 -23.40 9.89 -1.62
C ALA A 83 -23.53 11.37 -1.19
N SER A 84 -22.45 12.14 -1.20
CA SER A 84 -22.45 13.55 -0.82
C SER A 84 -23.10 14.47 -1.87
N GLU A 85 -23.03 14.12 -3.16
CA GLU A 85 -23.62 14.89 -4.27
C GLU A 85 -25.15 14.96 -4.20
N THR A 86 -25.79 13.94 -3.62
CA THR A 86 -27.24 13.92 -3.43
C THR A 86 -27.75 14.93 -2.39
N GLY A 87 -26.85 15.49 -1.55
CA GLY A 87 -27.18 16.52 -0.55
C GLY A 87 -28.06 16.04 0.63
N GLU A 88 -28.65 14.85 0.54
CA GLU A 88 -29.58 14.31 1.54
C GLU A 88 -28.86 13.73 2.78
N ASN A 89 -27.54 13.49 2.69
CA ASN A 89 -26.78 12.84 3.74
C ASN A 89 -25.61 13.69 4.25
N VAL A 90 -25.93 14.68 5.09
CA VAL A 90 -24.98 15.61 5.75
C VAL A 90 -23.84 14.86 6.44
N THR A 91 -24.11 13.69 7.03
CA THR A 91 -23.10 12.87 7.69
C THR A 91 -22.07 12.30 6.70
N GLN A 92 -22.48 11.91 5.49
CA GLN A 92 -21.56 11.42 4.46
C GLN A 92 -20.72 12.55 3.87
N ALA A 93 -21.30 13.75 3.69
CA ALA A 93 -20.55 14.93 3.27
C ALA A 93 -19.43 15.28 4.27
N GLN A 94 -19.73 15.25 5.58
CA GLN A 94 -18.73 15.48 6.63
C GLN A 94 -17.61 14.42 6.64
N ARG A 95 -17.94 13.15 6.43
CA ARG A 95 -16.95 12.06 6.33
C ARG A 95 -16.04 12.26 5.12
N PHE A 96 -16.61 12.68 4.00
CA PHE A 96 -15.86 12.95 2.78
C PHE A 96 -14.92 14.15 2.93
N ASP A 97 -15.37 15.25 3.54
CA ASP A 97 -14.50 16.41 3.84
C ASP A 97 -13.36 16.06 4.79
N LYS A 98 -13.58 15.15 5.74
CA LYS A 98 -12.51 14.62 6.59
C LYS A 98 -11.50 13.82 5.76
N LEU A 99 -11.97 12.90 4.93
CA LEU A 99 -11.11 12.10 4.05
C LEU A 99 -10.25 12.98 3.14
N ARG A 100 -10.85 14.00 2.49
CA ARG A 100 -10.14 14.94 1.62
C ARG A 100 -9.03 15.69 2.36
N ARG A 101 -9.30 16.14 3.59
CA ARG A 101 -8.29 16.81 4.42
C ARG A 101 -7.14 15.88 4.79
N GLU A 102 -7.43 14.62 5.10
CA GLU A 102 -6.40 13.63 5.44
C GLU A 102 -5.51 13.32 4.23
N ILE A 103 -6.08 13.11 3.05
CA ILE A 103 -5.32 12.90 1.81
C ILE A 103 -4.48 14.14 1.48
N ALA A 104 -5.06 15.34 1.56
CA ALA A 104 -4.34 16.59 1.29
C ALA A 104 -3.16 16.79 2.26
N PHE A 105 -3.34 16.44 3.54
CA PHE A 105 -2.27 16.48 4.52
C PHE A 105 -1.14 15.50 4.19
N GLN A 106 -1.47 14.25 3.87
CA GLN A 106 -0.45 13.25 3.51
C GLN A 106 0.32 13.64 2.24
N ASN A 107 -0.38 14.16 1.22
CA ASN A 107 0.28 14.64 0.01
C ASN A 107 1.18 15.85 0.31
N ALA A 108 0.74 16.81 1.12
CA ALA A 108 1.56 17.95 1.52
C ALA A 108 2.81 17.53 2.31
N VAL A 109 2.68 16.55 3.21
CA VAL A 109 3.82 15.94 3.92
C VAL A 109 4.78 15.32 2.90
N ASN A 110 4.28 14.50 1.97
CA ASN A 110 5.12 13.87 0.96
C ASN A 110 5.83 14.88 0.05
N ASP A 111 5.15 15.94 -0.38
CA ASP A 111 5.75 17.01 -1.20
C ASP A 111 6.88 17.72 -0.44
N ILE A 112 6.71 18.00 0.86
CA ILE A 112 7.74 18.65 1.69
C ILE A 112 8.95 17.74 1.90
N PHE A 113 8.75 16.45 2.17
CA PHE A 113 9.84 15.55 2.53
C PHE A 113 10.51 14.87 1.32
N TYR A 114 9.79 14.73 0.20
CA TYR A 114 10.21 13.93 -0.95
C TYR A 114 10.03 14.62 -2.32
N GLY A 115 9.39 15.80 -2.39
CA GLY A 115 9.08 16.48 -3.65
C GLY A 115 10.29 16.96 -4.46
N ASP A 116 11.50 16.95 -3.87
CA ASP A 116 12.76 17.39 -4.51
C ASP A 116 13.66 16.21 -4.95
N ILE A 117 13.18 14.95 -4.87
CA ILE A 117 13.91 13.74 -5.30
C ILE A 117 13.36 13.22 -6.65
N GLY A 118 13.09 14.13 -7.58
CA GLY A 118 12.63 13.85 -8.94
C GLY A 118 13.76 13.76 -9.96
#